data_AF-A0A1B6LKB9-F1
#
_entry.id   AF-A0A1B6LKB9-F1
#
_cell.length_a   1.000
_cell.length_b   1.000
_cell.length_c   1.000
_cell.angle_alpha   90.00
_cell.angle_beta   90.00
_cell.angle_gamma   90.00
#
_symmetry.space_group_name_H-M   'P 1'
#
loop_
_entity.id
_entity.type
_entity.pdbx_description
1 polymer ?
#
loop_
_entity_poly.entity_id
_entity_poly.type
_entity_poly.pdbx_seq_one_letter_code
_entity_poly.pdbx_strand_id
1 'polypeptide(L)'
;MICLYQYMIHKGLFKVIEHKFPEVGHTYLDSDRDFGRIEKNLRKHQNIYSPDEYRDIIAKSSKKNKVVNMRDHFRETQDLSTTLKLYNRKSDVVKNPVKFRDMVKWIRVDEYGSYLFKPCYDENTPFMKVDICKSRKQSQSLQGPVTIPRTIRAFGQLKKEKIDNIKEQLKYIPDHHRWWYHQIINQYEAQP
;
A
#
# COMPACT_ATOMS: atom_id res chain seq x y z
N MET A 1 0.17 -8.48 3.58
CA MET A 1 -0.29 -7.73 4.78
C MET A 1 0.27 -8.31 6.07
N ILE A 2 -0.08 -9.54 6.47
CA ILE A 2 0.38 -10.11 7.77
C ILE A 2 1.91 -10.06 7.94
N CYS A 3 2.71 -10.43 6.93
CA CYS A 3 4.17 -10.36 7.03
C CYS A 3 4.71 -8.94 7.32
N LEU A 4 4.03 -7.90 6.83
CA LEU A 4 4.40 -6.52 7.11
C LEU A 4 4.11 -6.14 8.57
N TYR A 5 2.98 -6.58 9.10
CA TYR A 5 2.66 -6.38 10.53
C TYR A 5 3.66 -7.11 11.42
N GLN A 6 4.02 -8.34 11.06
CA GLN A 6 5.04 -9.12 11.75
C GLN A 6 6.40 -8.42 11.75
N TYR A 7 6.80 -7.85 10.62
CA TYR A 7 8.00 -7.03 10.54
C TYR A 7 7.96 -5.82 11.49
N MET A 8 6.84 -5.11 11.51
CA MET A 8 6.66 -3.91 12.33
C MET A 8 6.67 -4.21 13.84
N ILE A 9 6.02 -5.30 14.27
CA ILE A 9 6.04 -5.80 15.65
C ILE A 9 7.46 -6.26 16.01
N HIS A 10 8.11 -7.05 15.15
CA HIS A 10 9.47 -7.54 15.38
C HIS A 10 10.50 -6.41 15.52
N LYS A 11 10.33 -5.31 14.77
CA LYS A 11 11.14 -4.10 14.90
C LYS A 11 10.84 -3.26 16.13
N GLY A 12 9.80 -3.59 16.90
CA GLY A 12 9.35 -2.79 18.04
C GLY A 12 8.73 -1.44 17.64
N LEU A 13 8.34 -1.27 16.36
CA LEU A 13 7.67 -0.03 15.91
C LEU A 13 6.28 0.10 16.52
N PHE A 14 5.62 -1.04 16.73
CA PHE A 14 4.32 -1.13 17.36
C PHE A 14 4.32 -2.27 18.37
N LYS A 15 3.52 -2.11 19.44
CA LYS A 15 3.26 -3.19 20.41
C LYS A 15 2.11 -4.08 19.98
N VAL A 16 1.08 -3.48 19.39
CA VAL A 16 -0.12 -4.16 18.91
C VAL A 16 -0.55 -3.48 17.61
N ILE A 17 -0.89 -4.26 16.61
CA ILE A 17 -1.50 -3.81 15.37
C ILE A 17 -2.88 -4.45 15.26
N GLU A 18 -3.91 -3.61 15.20
CA GLU A 18 -5.27 -4.04 14.90
C GLU A 18 -5.68 -3.53 13.52
N HIS A 19 -6.18 -4.42 12.68
CA HIS A 19 -6.66 -4.11 11.35
C HIS A 19 -8.10 -4.63 11.22
N LYS A 20 -9.04 -3.70 11.08
CA LYS A 20 -10.45 -3.97 10.80
C LYS A 20 -10.69 -3.70 9.32
N PHE A 21 -11.18 -4.70 8.59
CA PHE A 21 -11.56 -4.49 7.19
C PHE A 21 -12.86 -3.66 7.13
N PRO A 22 -13.07 -2.83 6.11
CA PRO A 22 -14.37 -2.18 5.94
C PRO A 22 -15.44 -3.20 5.54
N GLU A 23 -16.66 -3.08 6.06
CA GLU A 23 -17.81 -3.85 5.55
C GLU A 23 -18.39 -3.19 4.31
N VAL A 24 -18.87 -4.03 3.39
CA VAL A 24 -19.58 -3.57 2.20
C VAL A 24 -20.88 -2.90 2.63
N GLY A 25 -21.11 -1.66 2.22
CA GLY A 25 -22.33 -0.90 2.52
C GLY A 25 -22.13 0.36 3.39
N HIS A 26 -20.92 0.60 3.91
CA HIS A 26 -20.58 1.87 4.55
C HIS A 26 -19.94 2.83 3.55
N THR A 27 -20.75 3.72 2.96
CA THR A 27 -20.35 4.62 1.86
C THR A 27 -19.75 5.96 2.31
N TYR A 28 -19.21 6.06 3.54
CA TYR A 28 -18.70 7.33 4.05
C TYR A 28 -17.49 7.12 4.97
N LEU A 29 -16.33 6.81 4.38
CA LEU A 29 -15.08 6.92 5.10
C LEU A 29 -14.76 8.41 5.30
N ASP A 30 -14.07 8.77 6.39
CA ASP A 30 -13.66 10.16 6.63
C ASP A 30 -12.82 10.72 5.46
N SER A 31 -12.08 9.85 4.77
CA SER A 31 -11.33 10.18 3.55
C SER A 31 -12.21 10.65 2.40
N ASP A 32 -13.44 10.17 2.30
CA ASP A 32 -14.34 10.46 1.18
C ASP A 32 -14.74 11.94 1.17
N ARG A 33 -14.78 12.58 2.35
CA ARG A 33 -15.04 14.01 2.47
C ARG A 33 -13.92 14.84 1.84
N ASP A 34 -12.66 14.46 2.08
CA ASP A 34 -11.52 15.18 1.52
C ASP A 34 -11.37 14.87 0.03
N PHE A 35 -11.63 13.65 -0.42
CA PHE A 35 -11.71 13.32 -1.84
C PHE A 35 -12.80 14.12 -2.56
N GLY A 36 -13.99 14.27 -1.97
CA GLY A 36 -15.07 15.08 -2.55
C GLY A 36 -14.69 16.56 -2.69
N ARG A 37 -13.92 17.12 -1.74
CA ARG A 37 -13.40 18.49 -1.83
C ARG A 37 -12.35 18.63 -2.94
N ILE A 38 -11.42 17.68 -3.01
CA ILE A 38 -10.40 17.62 -4.05
C ILE A 38 -11.06 17.53 -5.42
N GLU A 39 -12.02 16.62 -5.59
CA GLU A 39 -12.75 16.44 -6.84
C GLU A 39 -13.55 17.69 -7.24
N LYS A 40 -14.23 18.33 -6.28
CA LYS A 40 -14.94 19.58 -6.53
C LYS A 40 -14.01 20.69 -7.03
N ASN A 41 -12.78 20.77 -6.51
CA ASN A 41 -11.80 21.76 -6.97
C ASN A 41 -11.15 21.36 -8.28
N LEU A 42 -10.89 20.08 -8.51
CA LEU A 42 -10.42 19.56 -9.80
C LEU A 42 -11.42 19.91 -10.91
N ARG A 43 -12.73 19.69 -10.69
CA ARG A 43 -13.79 20.03 -11.67
C ARG A 43 -13.90 21.52 -12.01
N LYS A 44 -13.34 22.42 -11.20
CA LYS A 44 -13.26 23.86 -11.52
C LYS A 44 -12.14 24.19 -12.51
N HIS A 45 -11.16 23.30 -12.66
CA HIS A 45 -10.10 23.44 -13.63
C HIS A 45 -10.54 22.76 -14.91
N GLN A 46 -10.63 23.51 -16.02
CA GLN A 46 -11.08 22.95 -17.29
C GLN A 46 -10.09 21.91 -17.84
N ASN A 47 -8.79 22.22 -17.77
CA ASN A 47 -7.73 21.35 -18.24
C ASN A 47 -6.61 21.28 -17.19
N ILE A 48 -6.00 20.10 -17.06
CA ILE A 48 -4.84 19.85 -16.21
C ILE A 48 -3.82 19.12 -17.07
N TYR A 49 -2.62 19.68 -17.20
CA TYR A 49 -1.62 19.24 -18.17
C TYR A 49 -0.37 18.66 -17.52
N SER A 50 -0.22 18.76 -16.20
CA SER A 50 0.96 18.24 -15.52
C SER A 50 0.64 17.67 -14.14
N PRO A 51 1.44 16.70 -13.65
CA PRO A 51 1.29 16.19 -12.29
C PRO A 51 1.48 17.26 -11.20
N ASP A 52 2.28 18.30 -11.46
CA ASP A 52 2.52 19.36 -10.50
C ASP A 52 1.26 20.22 -10.27
N GLU A 53 0.48 20.47 -11.33
CA GLU A 53 -0.83 21.11 -11.17
C GLU A 53 -1.79 20.26 -10.32
N TYR A 54 -1.81 18.94 -10.50
CA TYR A 54 -2.58 18.06 -9.62
C TYR A 54 -2.14 18.20 -8.16
N ARG A 55 -0.84 18.23 -7.90
CA ARG A 55 -0.30 18.41 -6.54
C ARG A 55 -0.76 19.73 -5.94
N ASP A 56 -0.69 20.82 -6.70
CA ASP A 56 -1.10 22.15 -6.24
C ASP A 56 -2.60 22.21 -5.95
N ILE A 57 -3.43 21.63 -6.82
CA ILE A 57 -4.89 21.59 -6.62
C ILE A 57 -5.23 20.77 -5.37
N ILE A 58 -4.60 19.60 -5.19
CA ILE A 58 -4.81 18.75 -4.02
C ILE A 58 -4.39 19.49 -2.75
N ALA A 59 -3.23 20.15 -2.74
CA ALA A 59 -2.72 20.92 -1.61
C ALA A 59 -3.65 22.09 -1.24
N LYS A 60 -4.17 22.81 -2.24
CA LYS A 60 -5.08 23.96 -2.04
C LYS A 60 -6.50 23.56 -1.64
N SER A 61 -6.86 22.28 -1.78
CA SER A 61 -8.25 21.83 -1.57
C SER A 61 -8.70 21.81 -0.10
N SER A 62 -7.76 21.81 0.85
CA SER A 62 -8.04 21.94 2.28
C SER A 62 -6.79 22.43 2.99
N LYS A 63 -6.94 23.26 4.02
CA LYS A 63 -5.82 23.74 4.86
C LYS A 63 -5.05 22.58 5.53
N LYS A 64 -5.68 21.43 5.68
CA LYS A 64 -5.10 20.23 6.30
C LYS A 64 -4.40 19.31 5.30
N ASN A 65 -4.56 19.53 3.98
CA ASN A 65 -3.99 18.64 2.98
C ASN A 65 -2.48 18.82 2.91
N LYS A 66 -1.76 17.70 3.00
CA LYS A 66 -0.31 17.65 2.79
C LYS A 66 -0.01 16.71 1.65
N VAL A 67 0.57 17.25 0.58
CA VAL A 67 1.03 16.46 -0.56
C VAL A 67 2.48 16.09 -0.33
N VAL A 68 2.79 14.80 -0.32
CA VAL A 68 4.13 14.27 -0.10
C VAL A 68 4.57 13.52 -1.35
N ASN A 69 5.77 13.83 -1.85
CA ASN A 69 6.35 13.08 -2.95
C ASN A 69 6.82 11.71 -2.45
N MET A 70 6.21 10.64 -2.95
CA MET A 70 6.47 9.27 -2.50
C MET A 70 7.58 8.55 -3.30
N ARG A 71 8.20 9.20 -4.30
CA ARG A 71 9.17 8.57 -5.23
C ARG A 71 10.24 7.74 -4.51
N ASP A 72 10.80 8.26 -3.42
CA ASP A 72 11.92 7.64 -2.69
C ASP A 72 11.51 6.90 -1.41
N HIS A 73 10.19 6.71 -1.22
CA HIS A 73 9.60 6.09 -0.02
C HIS A 73 9.11 4.65 -0.25
N PHE A 74 9.15 4.15 -1.49
CA PHE A 74 8.77 2.78 -1.81
C PHE A 74 9.78 1.76 -1.29
N ARG A 75 9.28 0.60 -0.84
CA ARG A 75 10.07 -0.49 -0.27
C ARG A 75 9.60 -1.83 -0.84
N GLU A 76 10.54 -2.75 -1.02
CA GLU A 76 10.26 -4.05 -1.64
C GLU A 76 9.84 -5.07 -0.60
N THR A 77 8.58 -5.51 -0.65
CA THR A 77 8.02 -6.44 0.35
C THR A 77 7.76 -7.85 -0.20
N GLN A 78 8.19 -8.16 -1.44
CA GLN A 78 7.89 -9.44 -2.09
C GLN A 78 8.49 -10.62 -1.33
N ASP A 79 9.76 -10.52 -0.93
CA ASP A 79 10.47 -11.60 -0.24
C ASP A 79 10.28 -11.62 1.27
N LEU A 80 9.43 -10.73 1.81
CA LEU A 80 9.30 -10.52 3.25
C LEU A 80 8.85 -11.79 4.00
N SER A 81 8.02 -12.63 3.39
CA SER A 81 7.66 -13.94 3.98
C SER A 81 8.87 -14.85 4.13
N THR A 82 9.76 -14.87 3.13
CA THR A 82 10.97 -15.70 3.11
C THR A 82 12.00 -15.16 4.10
N THR A 83 12.22 -13.84 4.09
CA THR A 83 13.15 -13.16 5.01
C THR A 83 12.75 -13.36 6.47
N LEU A 84 11.45 -13.27 6.77
CA LEU A 84 10.93 -13.50 8.13
C LEU A 84 10.71 -15.00 8.44
N LYS A 85 10.92 -15.92 7.47
CA LYS A 85 10.65 -17.36 7.66
C LYS A 85 9.21 -17.63 8.12
N LEU A 86 8.26 -16.89 7.56
CA LEU A 86 6.82 -17.00 7.84
C LEU A 86 6.13 -17.79 6.73
N TYR A 87 5.11 -18.55 7.11
CA TYR A 87 4.38 -19.44 6.22
C TYR A 87 2.89 -19.13 6.24
N ASN A 88 2.27 -19.20 5.07
CA ASN A 88 0.82 -19.09 4.97
C ASN A 88 0.17 -20.39 5.48
N ARG A 89 -0.49 -20.31 6.63
CA ARG A 89 -1.22 -21.44 7.22
C ARG A 89 -2.70 -21.30 6.90
N LYS A 90 -3.31 -22.40 6.45
CA LYS A 90 -4.74 -22.48 6.09
C LYS A 90 -5.62 -22.99 7.23
N SER A 91 -5.04 -23.17 8.41
CA SER A 91 -5.74 -23.66 9.59
C SER A 91 -5.29 -22.90 10.82
N ASP A 92 -6.17 -22.77 11.80
CA ASP A 92 -5.84 -22.23 13.12
C ASP A 92 -5.12 -23.28 13.98
N VAL A 93 -4.79 -22.91 15.23
CA VAL A 93 -4.16 -23.80 16.21
C VAL A 93 -5.06 -25.00 16.57
N VAL A 94 -6.37 -24.85 16.45
CA VAL A 94 -7.39 -25.88 16.73
C VAL A 94 -7.67 -26.76 15.49
N LYS A 95 -6.99 -26.50 14.36
CA LYS A 95 -7.17 -27.14 13.04
C LYS A 95 -8.48 -26.80 12.31
N ASN A 96 -9.18 -25.74 12.72
CA ASN A 96 -10.29 -25.21 11.94
C ASN A 96 -9.75 -24.54 10.65
N PRO A 97 -10.45 -24.67 9.52
CA PRO A 97 -10.04 -24.06 8.27
C PRO A 97 -10.13 -22.53 8.34
N VAL A 98 -9.06 -21.84 7.93
CA VAL A 98 -8.98 -20.37 7.89
C VAL A 98 -9.18 -19.91 6.44
N LYS A 99 -10.41 -19.51 6.10
CA LYS A 99 -10.72 -18.86 4.82
C LYS A 99 -10.42 -17.37 4.93
N PHE A 100 -9.15 -16.99 4.70
CA PHE A 100 -8.68 -15.63 4.96
C PHE A 100 -9.53 -14.55 4.27
N ARG A 101 -9.89 -14.74 2.99
CA ARG A 101 -10.65 -13.74 2.21
C ARG A 101 -12.09 -13.56 2.72
N ASP A 102 -12.76 -14.66 3.05
CA ASP A 102 -14.21 -14.66 3.27
C ASP A 102 -14.58 -14.51 4.75
N MET A 103 -13.70 -14.98 5.64
CA MET A 103 -13.99 -15.11 7.06
C MET A 103 -13.29 -14.06 7.92
N VAL A 104 -12.18 -13.45 7.46
CA VAL A 104 -11.40 -12.56 8.32
C VAL A 104 -11.90 -11.12 8.19
N LYS A 105 -12.47 -10.58 9.27
CA LYS A 105 -12.94 -9.19 9.33
C LYS A 105 -12.06 -8.31 10.21
N TRP A 106 -11.49 -8.88 11.27
CA TRP A 106 -10.58 -8.16 12.17
C TRP A 106 -9.36 -9.03 12.45
N ILE A 107 -8.18 -8.47 12.18
CA ILE A 107 -6.87 -9.06 12.48
C ILE A 107 -6.23 -8.29 13.65
N ARG A 108 -5.61 -9.02 14.56
CA ARG A 108 -4.76 -8.47 15.61
C ARG A 108 -3.40 -9.17 15.58
N VAL A 109 -2.34 -8.39 15.69
CA VAL A 109 -0.96 -8.87 15.78
C VAL A 109 -0.30 -8.17 16.96
N ASP A 110 0.02 -8.94 17.99
CA ASP A 110 0.68 -8.48 19.22
C ASP A 110 1.97 -9.25 19.52
N GLU A 111 2.17 -10.41 18.93
CA GLU A 111 3.39 -11.20 19.05
C GLU A 111 3.96 -11.61 17.69
N TYR A 112 5.27 -11.81 17.67
CA TYR A 112 5.95 -12.30 16.47
C TYR A 112 5.66 -13.79 16.24
N GLY A 113 5.31 -14.14 15.00
CA GLY A 113 5.11 -15.52 14.57
C GLY A 113 3.69 -16.07 14.70
N SER A 114 2.75 -15.27 15.21
CA SER A 114 1.32 -15.61 15.22
C SER A 114 0.46 -14.39 14.89
N TYR A 115 -0.78 -14.62 14.48
CA TYR A 115 -1.79 -13.56 14.45
C TYR A 115 -3.12 -14.08 14.99
N LEU A 116 -3.90 -13.15 15.49
CA LEU A 116 -5.25 -13.34 15.97
C LEU A 116 -6.22 -12.82 14.91
N PHE A 117 -7.35 -13.50 14.72
CA PHE A 117 -8.40 -13.00 13.83
C PHE A 117 -9.80 -13.34 14.34
N LYS A 118 -10.80 -12.59 13.86
CA LYS A 118 -12.21 -12.89 14.10
C LYS A 118 -13.10 -12.50 12.90
N PRO A 119 -14.30 -13.14 12.77
CA PRO A 119 -15.19 -12.95 11.64
C PRO A 119 -16.22 -11.82 11.80
N CYS A 120 -16.18 -11.09 12.92
CA CYS A 120 -17.11 -10.03 13.25
C CYS A 120 -16.39 -8.89 14.00
N TYR A 121 -17.10 -7.78 14.24
CA TYR A 121 -16.58 -6.65 15.02
C TYR A 121 -17.00 -6.66 16.48
N ASP A 122 -17.83 -7.62 16.89
CA ASP A 122 -18.28 -7.76 18.28
C ASP A 122 -17.09 -7.98 19.23
N GLU A 123 -17.13 -7.30 20.39
CA GLU A 123 -16.05 -7.32 21.38
C GLU A 123 -16.04 -8.60 22.21
N ASN A 124 -17.21 -9.24 22.37
CA ASN A 124 -17.36 -10.45 23.18
C ASN A 124 -16.91 -11.72 22.44
N THR A 125 -16.90 -11.68 21.11
CA THR A 125 -16.46 -12.80 20.28
C THR A 125 -14.95 -13.02 20.42
N PRO A 126 -14.50 -14.20 20.90
CA PRO A 126 -13.08 -14.47 21.11
C PRO A 126 -12.31 -14.54 19.79
N PHE A 127 -11.04 -14.15 19.84
CA PHE A 127 -10.14 -14.29 18.70
C PHE A 127 -9.70 -15.73 18.50
N MET A 128 -9.60 -16.13 17.23
CA MET A 128 -8.95 -17.36 16.81
C MET A 128 -7.47 -17.09 16.52
N LYS A 129 -6.58 -18.01 16.91
CA LYS A 129 -5.13 -17.85 16.77
C LYS A 129 -4.57 -18.70 15.63
N VAL A 130 -3.66 -18.12 14.85
CA VAL A 130 -2.94 -18.81 13.76
C VAL A 130 -1.44 -18.63 13.96
N ASP A 131 -0.72 -19.75 14.13
CA ASP A 131 0.75 -19.76 14.25
C ASP A 131 1.39 -19.88 12.86
N ILE A 132 2.02 -18.81 12.39
CA ILE A 132 2.61 -18.70 11.04
C ILE A 132 4.10 -19.04 10.99
N CYS A 133 4.71 -19.41 12.11
CA CYS A 133 6.05 -20.01 12.15
C CYS A 133 6.02 -21.52 11.84
N LYS A 134 7.13 -22.06 11.34
CA LYS A 134 7.29 -23.50 11.11
C LYS A 134 7.43 -24.30 12.41
N SER A 135 8.10 -23.72 13.42
CA SER A 135 8.32 -24.30 14.75
C SER A 135 8.39 -23.20 15.81
N ARG A 136 7.94 -23.49 17.06
CA ARG A 136 8.05 -22.56 18.21
C ARG A 136 9.50 -22.15 18.52
N LYS A 137 10.48 -23.00 18.21
CA LYS A 137 11.92 -22.66 18.36
C LYS A 137 12.38 -21.59 17.37
N GLN A 138 11.68 -21.45 16.23
CA GLN A 138 12.04 -20.52 15.16
C GLN A 138 11.51 -19.10 15.40
N SER A 139 10.43 -18.98 16.20
CA SER A 139 9.92 -17.70 16.68
C SER A 139 10.98 -16.90 17.46
N GLN A 140 11.93 -17.61 18.08
CA GLN A 140 13.04 -17.04 18.85
C GLN A 140 14.31 -16.77 18.01
N SER A 141 14.34 -17.20 16.73
CA SER A 141 15.58 -17.32 15.96
C SER A 141 15.74 -16.30 14.81
N LEU A 142 14.96 -15.23 14.76
CA LEU A 142 15.32 -14.08 13.92
C LEU A 142 16.47 -13.33 14.61
N GLN A 143 17.68 -13.86 14.50
CA GLN A 143 18.89 -13.19 14.94
C GLN A 143 19.38 -12.28 13.82
N GLY A 144 19.14 -10.97 13.96
CA GLY A 144 19.71 -9.94 13.11
C GLY A 144 18.71 -8.85 12.69
N PRO A 145 19.19 -7.64 12.37
CA PRO A 145 18.34 -6.55 11.89
C PRO A 145 17.81 -6.86 10.49
N VAL A 146 16.59 -7.39 10.39
CA VAL A 146 15.89 -7.52 9.11
C VAL A 146 15.64 -6.11 8.56
N THR A 147 16.10 -5.76 7.37
CA THR A 147 15.84 -4.44 6.76
C THR A 147 15.16 -4.63 5.43
N ILE A 148 14.05 -3.91 5.22
CA ILE A 148 13.36 -3.90 3.93
C ILE A 148 14.07 -2.88 3.02
N PRO A 149 14.67 -3.32 1.90
CA PRO A 149 15.39 -2.43 1.01
C PRO A 149 14.43 -1.39 0.41
N ARG A 150 14.96 -0.19 0.16
CA ARG A 150 14.23 0.80 -0.61
C ARG A 150 14.20 0.36 -2.06
N THR A 151 13.06 0.57 -2.70
CA THR A 151 12.97 0.43 -4.14
C THR A 151 13.75 1.57 -4.78
N ILE A 152 14.82 1.24 -5.50
CA ILE A 152 15.59 2.20 -6.30
C ILE A 152 15.11 2.20 -7.76
N ARG A 153 14.44 1.12 -8.18
CA ARG A 153 13.97 0.96 -9.56
C ARG A 153 12.73 1.81 -9.81
N ALA A 154 12.77 2.63 -10.85
CA ALA A 154 11.56 3.16 -11.44
C ALA A 154 10.76 1.97 -12.02
N PHE A 155 9.65 1.61 -11.37
CA PHE A 155 8.81 0.52 -11.86
C PHE A 155 8.05 0.94 -13.11
N GLY A 156 7.99 0.03 -14.07
CA GLY A 156 7.18 0.13 -15.28
C GLY A 156 7.94 0.76 -16.44
N GLN A 157 8.49 -0.09 -17.32
CA GLN A 157 8.78 0.37 -18.68
C GLN A 157 7.44 0.71 -19.35
N LEU A 158 7.32 1.94 -19.84
CA LEU A 158 6.18 2.30 -20.66
C LEU A 158 6.24 1.47 -21.94
N LYS A 159 5.13 0.84 -22.30
CA LYS A 159 5.02 0.17 -23.59
C LYS A 159 5.10 1.22 -24.70
N LYS A 160 5.62 0.83 -25.87
CA LYS A 160 5.69 1.68 -27.05
C LYS A 160 4.36 2.36 -27.37
N GLU A 161 3.25 1.61 -27.33
CA GLU A 161 1.89 2.12 -27.53
C GLU A 161 1.54 3.31 -26.62
N LYS A 162 1.99 3.30 -25.36
CA LYS A 162 1.74 4.41 -24.43
C LYS A 162 2.59 5.63 -24.76
N ILE A 163 3.81 5.44 -25.24
CA ILE A 163 4.69 6.52 -25.69
C ILE A 163 4.15 7.16 -26.96
N ASP A 164 3.70 6.35 -27.91
CA ASP A 164 3.10 6.83 -29.15
C ASP A 164 1.83 7.67 -28.85
N ASN A 165 0.96 7.19 -27.95
CA ASN A 165 -0.18 7.98 -27.47
C ASN A 165 0.23 9.32 -26.83
N ILE A 166 1.32 9.34 -26.04
CA ILE A 166 1.83 10.60 -25.46
C ILE A 166 2.28 11.55 -26.58
N LYS A 167 3.03 11.05 -27.58
CA LYS A 167 3.49 11.83 -28.72
C LYS A 167 2.31 12.43 -29.51
N GLU A 168 1.26 11.65 -29.75
CA GLU A 168 0.04 12.12 -30.41
C GLU A 168 -0.70 13.19 -29.60
N GLN A 169 -0.69 13.10 -28.26
CA GLN A 169 -1.36 14.05 -27.38
C GLN A 169 -0.61 15.37 -27.20
N LEU A 170 0.70 15.43 -27.46
CA LEU A 170 1.53 16.65 -27.29
C LEU A 170 0.95 17.88 -28.01
N LYS A 171 0.27 17.69 -29.15
CA LYS A 171 -0.36 18.78 -29.91
C LYS A 171 -1.47 19.50 -29.14
N TYR A 172 -2.09 18.83 -28.17
CA TYR A 172 -3.15 19.41 -27.33
C TYR A 172 -2.61 20.02 -26.03
N ILE A 173 -1.31 19.92 -25.78
CA ILE A 173 -0.66 20.35 -24.55
C ILE A 173 0.06 21.68 -24.81
N PRO A 174 -0.17 22.72 -23.98
CA PRO A 174 0.56 23.99 -24.08
C PRO A 174 2.08 23.81 -23.93
N ASP A 175 2.86 24.61 -24.65
CA ASP A 175 4.33 24.45 -24.74
C ASP A 175 5.02 24.42 -23.37
N HIS A 176 4.57 25.24 -22.43
CA HIS A 176 5.14 25.33 -21.08
C HIS A 176 4.91 24.08 -20.21
N HIS A 177 4.02 23.16 -20.59
CA HIS A 177 3.84 21.87 -19.92
C HIS A 177 4.50 20.71 -20.65
N ARG A 178 4.96 20.89 -21.89
CA ARG A 178 5.53 19.82 -22.71
C ARG A 178 6.84 19.26 -22.16
N TRP A 179 7.59 20.03 -21.36
CA TRP A 179 8.87 19.61 -20.79
C TRP A 179 8.76 18.27 -20.05
N TRP A 180 7.69 18.06 -19.29
CA TRP A 180 7.48 16.84 -18.50
C TRP A 180 7.30 15.62 -19.41
N TYR A 181 6.51 15.76 -20.48
CA TYR A 181 6.29 14.70 -21.46
C TYR A 181 7.54 14.40 -22.28
N HIS A 182 8.31 15.44 -22.67
CA HIS A 182 9.60 15.24 -23.32
C HIS A 182 10.59 14.48 -22.44
N GLN A 183 10.62 14.76 -21.13
CA GLN A 183 11.45 13.97 -20.21
C GLN A 183 11.07 12.49 -20.20
N ILE A 184 9.78 12.15 -20.26
CA ILE A 184 9.32 10.76 -20.32
C ILE A 184 9.74 10.09 -21.62
N ILE A 185 9.56 10.77 -22.75
CA ILE A 185 9.94 10.24 -24.07
C ILE A 185 11.44 10.01 -24.14
N ASN A 186 12.25 10.98 -23.72
CA ASN A 186 13.70 10.87 -23.72
C ASN A 186 14.18 9.73 -22.81
N GLN A 187 13.55 9.54 -21.65
CA GLN A 187 13.85 8.42 -20.74
C GLN A 187 13.50 7.05 -21.33
N TYR A 188 12.52 6.99 -22.22
CA TYR A 188 12.18 5.76 -22.94
C TYR A 188 13.17 5.47 -24.07
N GLU A 189 13.52 6.49 -24.86
CA GLU A 189 14.44 6.37 -26.00
C GLU A 189 15.90 6.13 -25.57
N ALA A 190 16.28 6.57 -24.37
CA ALA A 190 17.60 6.30 -23.78
C ALA A 190 17.74 4.88 -23.18
N GLN A 191 16.68 4.05 -23.23
CA GLN A 191 16.77 2.65 -22.80
C GLN A 191 17.42 1.82 -23.91
N PRO A 192 18.42 0.99 -23.58
CA PRO A 192 19.11 0.12 -24.55
C PRO A 192 18.19 -0.97 -25.12
#